data_AF-A0A951PU79-F1
#
_entry.id   AF-A0A951PU79-F1
#
_cell.length_a   1.000
_cell.length_b   1.000
_cell.length_c   1.000
_cell.angle_alpha   90.00
_cell.angle_beta   90.00
_cell.angle_gamma   90.00
#
_symmetry.space_group_name_H-M   'P 1'
#
loop_
_entity.id
_entity.type
_entity.pdbx_description
1 polymer ?
#
loop_
_entity_poly.entity_id
_entity_poly.type
_entity_poly.pdbx_seq_one_letter_code
_entity_poly.pdbx_strand_id
1 'polypeptide(L)'
;MKEYRCTRNDPYSHQCIGHDDLTARQGYYIQAHSIEEAWQKMAIRFPEEVEAGFTVQEWESFNVKVIEIRQDAGGNIIEIEQVGDGTTIEIRKGKEGNIVERVKRDKEGNIIEE
;
A
#
# COMPACT_ATOMS: atom_id res chain seq x y z
N MET A 1 10.19 6.90 9.19
CA MET A 1 10.02 7.21 7.75
C MET A 1 8.54 7.23 7.47
N LYS A 2 8.06 8.18 6.66
CA LYS A 2 6.65 8.31 6.27
C LYS A 2 6.52 8.12 4.77
N GLU A 3 5.34 7.74 4.32
CA GLU A 3 5.02 7.72 2.90
C GLU A 3 4.38 9.05 2.50
N TYR A 4 4.77 9.55 1.33
CA TYR A 4 4.23 10.77 0.75
C TYR A 4 3.72 10.46 -0.65
N ARG A 5 2.53 10.95 -0.99
CA ARG A 5 2.02 10.97 -2.36
C ARG A 5 2.45 12.27 -3.02
N CYS A 6 3.35 12.16 -3.99
CA CYS A 6 3.86 13.28 -4.78
C CYS A 6 3.21 13.30 -6.16
N THR A 7 2.61 14.42 -6.56
CA THR A 7 1.91 14.55 -7.83
C THR A 7 2.59 15.62 -8.70
N ARG A 8 2.77 15.32 -9.98
CA ARG A 8 3.31 16.28 -10.97
C ARG A 8 2.30 17.39 -11.21
N ASN A 9 2.75 18.65 -11.11
CA ASN A 9 1.88 19.80 -11.40
C ASN A 9 1.78 20.08 -12.91
N ASP A 10 2.77 19.64 -13.69
CA ASP A 10 2.71 19.71 -15.15
C ASP A 10 1.52 18.89 -15.70
N PRO A 11 0.70 19.45 -16.61
CA PRO A 11 -0.41 18.73 -17.21
C PRO A 11 0.04 17.49 -17.97
N TYR A 12 -0.79 16.44 -17.92
CA TYR A 12 -0.54 15.29 -18.78
C TYR A 12 -0.67 15.70 -20.25
N SER A 13 0.32 15.36 -21.07
CA SER A 13 0.33 15.71 -22.49
C SER A 13 -0.77 15.05 -23.33
N HIS A 14 -1.45 14.05 -22.77
CA HIS A 14 -2.52 13.30 -23.42
C HIS A 14 -3.88 13.68 -22.82
N GLN A 15 -4.91 13.72 -23.67
CA GLN A 15 -6.26 14.08 -23.27
C GLN A 15 -6.85 12.99 -22.37
N CYS A 16 -6.83 13.23 -21.07
CA CYS A 16 -7.35 12.34 -20.04
C CYS A 16 -7.93 13.19 -18.89
N ILE A 17 -8.69 12.56 -17.99
CA ILE A 17 -9.29 13.27 -16.84
C ILE A 17 -8.21 13.96 -16.00
N GLY A 18 -7.03 13.32 -15.86
CA GLY A 18 -5.87 13.88 -15.16
C GLY A 18 -5.22 15.08 -15.84
N HIS A 19 -5.61 15.47 -17.06
CA HIS A 19 -5.17 16.71 -17.69
C HIS A 19 -5.70 17.91 -16.89
N ASP A 20 -7.01 17.95 -16.68
CA ASP A 20 -7.74 19.07 -16.06
C ASP A 20 -7.98 18.89 -14.55
N ASP A 21 -8.08 17.63 -14.08
CA ASP A 21 -8.34 17.31 -12.67
C ASP A 21 -7.09 16.76 -11.98
N LEU A 22 -6.48 17.56 -11.09
CA LEU A 22 -5.33 17.18 -10.29
C LEU A 22 -5.60 15.96 -9.39
N THR A 23 -6.85 15.75 -8.96
CA THR A 23 -7.19 14.62 -8.08
C THR A 23 -7.12 13.28 -8.81
N ALA A 24 -7.38 13.28 -10.12
CA ALA A 24 -7.33 12.13 -10.99
C ALA A 24 -5.91 11.79 -11.47
N ARG A 25 -4.90 12.62 -11.16
CA ARG A 25 -3.51 12.35 -11.53
C ARG A 25 -2.93 11.21 -10.69
N GLN A 26 -2.15 10.35 -11.34
CA GLN A 26 -1.37 9.33 -10.65
C GLN A 26 -0.31 10.01 -9.79
N GLY A 27 -0.33 9.69 -8.49
CA GLY A 27 0.71 10.13 -7.56
C GLY A 27 1.86 9.12 -7.51
N TYR A 28 3.05 9.62 -7.24
CA TYR A 28 4.25 8.85 -6.92
C TYR A 28 4.34 8.69 -5.41
N TYR A 29 4.37 7.46 -4.93
CA TYR A 29 4.51 7.17 -3.51
C TYR A 29 5.99 7.09 -3.15
N ILE A 30 6.43 7.99 -2.28
CA ILE A 30 7.84 8.16 -1.89
C ILE A 30 7.97 8.03 -0.39
N GLN A 31 8.88 7.15 0.04
CA GLN A 31 9.29 7.08 1.44
C GLN A 31 10.35 8.16 1.74
N ALA A 32 10.07 9.00 2.74
CA ALA A 32 10.95 10.08 3.17
C ALA A 32 10.79 10.39 4.66
N HIS A 33 11.73 11.12 5.25
CA HIS A 33 11.63 11.62 6.62
C HIS A 33 10.85 12.93 6.71
N SER A 34 10.84 13.71 5.63
CA SER A 34 10.11 14.98 5.54
C SER A 34 9.52 15.21 4.14
N ILE A 35 8.64 16.21 4.05
CA ILE A 35 8.03 16.66 2.80
C ILE A 35 9.10 17.17 1.82
N GLU A 36 10.11 17.88 2.33
CA GLU A 36 11.20 18.43 1.53
C GLU A 36 12.07 17.32 0.92
N GLU A 37 12.36 16.26 1.68
CA GLU A 37 13.10 15.11 1.16
C GLU A 37 12.29 14.38 0.08
N ALA A 38 10.98 14.22 0.25
CA ALA A 38 10.12 13.63 -0.78
C ALA A 38 10.10 14.48 -2.06
N TRP A 39 10.02 15.80 -1.91
CA TRP A 39 10.10 16.75 -3.04
C TRP A 39 11.45 16.67 -3.76
N GLN A 40 12.57 16.62 -3.03
CA GLN A 40 13.91 16.50 -3.64
C GLN A 40 14.06 15.20 -4.45
N LYS A 41 13.52 14.08 -3.95
CA LYS A 41 13.50 12.82 -4.70
C LYS A 41 12.69 12.93 -6.00
N MET A 42 11.59 13.68 -6.00
CA MET A 42 10.85 14.00 -7.23
C MET A 42 11.65 14.88 -8.18
N ALA A 43 12.30 15.92 -7.67
CA ALA A 43 13.11 16.85 -8.48
C ALA A 43 14.28 16.14 -9.17
N ILE A 44 14.92 15.17 -8.51
CA ILE A 44 15.96 14.34 -9.13
C ILE A 44 15.38 13.46 -10.24
N ARG A 45 14.16 12.94 -10.05
CA ARG A 45 13.51 12.04 -11.00
C ARG A 45 12.92 12.75 -12.22
N PHE A 46 12.44 13.98 -12.03
CA PHE A 46 11.78 14.80 -13.05
C PHE A 46 12.39 16.21 -13.09
N PRO A 47 13.66 16.35 -13.50
CA PRO A 47 14.36 17.63 -13.47
C PRO A 47 13.72 18.70 -14.36
N GLU A 48 13.11 18.29 -15.48
CA GLU A 48 12.44 19.19 -16.43
C GLU A 48 11.13 19.79 -15.87
N GLU A 49 10.58 19.21 -14.80
CA GLU A 49 9.29 19.61 -14.22
C GLU A 49 9.43 20.33 -12.88
N VAL A 50 10.67 20.57 -12.45
CA VAL A 50 10.97 21.27 -11.19
C VAL A 50 10.37 22.68 -11.20
N GLU A 51 10.35 23.34 -12.36
CA GLU A 51 9.76 24.67 -12.52
C GLU A 51 8.24 24.67 -12.32
N ALA A 52 7.53 23.66 -12.86
CA ALA A 52 6.11 23.46 -12.61
C ALA A 52 5.83 23.02 -11.16
N GLY A 53 6.80 22.35 -10.54
CA GLY A 53 6.78 21.89 -9.17
C GLY A 53 5.99 20.59 -8.95
N PHE A 54 5.95 20.16 -7.69
CA PHE A 54 5.27 18.93 -7.27
C PHE A 54 4.41 19.21 -6.05
N THR A 55 3.19 18.68 -6.07
CA THR A 55 2.32 18.65 -4.90
C THR A 55 2.71 17.45 -4.04
N VAL A 56 3.09 17.67 -2.79
CA VAL A 56 3.49 16.59 -1.85
C VAL A 56 2.49 16.56 -0.70
N GLN A 57 1.91 15.39 -0.47
CA GLN A 57 0.97 15.14 0.61
C GLN A 57 1.47 13.97 1.44
N GLU A 58 1.44 14.10 2.76
CA GLU A 58 1.65 12.94 3.63
C GLU A 58 0.55 11.92 3.34
N TRP A 59 0.96 10.70 3.01
CA TRP A 59 0.04 9.63 2.70
C TRP A 59 -0.19 8.80 3.95
N GLU A 60 -1.36 8.98 4.55
CA GLU A 60 -1.87 8.00 5.49
C GLU A 60 -2.37 6.82 4.67
N SER A 61 -1.55 5.77 4.57
CA SER A 61 -1.99 4.50 3.99
C SER A 61 -3.28 4.09 4.69
N PHE A 62 -4.37 3.94 3.93
CA PHE A 62 -5.56 3.28 4.45
C PHE A 62 -5.14 1.95 5.04
N ASN A 63 -5.78 1.52 6.14
CA ASN A 63 -5.53 0.20 6.72
C ASN A 63 -6.09 -0.86 5.76
N VAL A 64 -5.34 -1.14 4.68
CA VAL A 64 -5.71 -2.08 3.65
C VAL A 64 -5.49 -3.47 4.22
N LYS A 65 -6.59 -4.17 4.45
CA LYS A 65 -6.57 -5.59 4.81
C LYS A 65 -6.41 -6.39 3.52
N VAL A 66 -5.24 -6.99 3.32
CA VAL A 66 -5.04 -7.96 2.23
C VAL A 66 -5.46 -9.33 2.74
N ILE A 67 -6.46 -9.94 2.11
CA ILE A 67 -6.93 -11.29 2.43
C ILE A 67 -6.58 -12.18 1.25
N GLU A 68 -5.70 -13.14 1.48
CA GLU A 68 -5.46 -14.24 0.56
C GLU A 68 -6.33 -15.43 0.98
N ILE A 69 -7.05 -16.03 0.03
CA ILE A 69 -7.89 -17.20 0.29
C ILE A 69 -7.38 -18.35 -0.56
N ARG A 70 -7.01 -19.46 0.10
CA ARG A 70 -6.57 -20.71 -0.53
C ARG A 70 -7.44 -21.86 -0.06
N GLN A 71 -7.44 -22.96 -0.80
CA GLN A 71 -8.05 -24.21 -0.38
C GLN A 71 -6.99 -25.31 -0.35
N ASP A 72 -6.94 -26.09 0.73
CA ASP A 72 -6.02 -27.22 0.83
C ASP A 72 -6.55 -28.48 0.12
N ALA A 73 -5.69 -29.50 -0.02
CA ALA A 73 -6.07 -30.78 -0.63
C ALA A 73 -7.17 -31.53 0.13
N GLY A 74 -7.39 -31.19 1.41
CA GLY A 74 -8.47 -31.72 2.24
C GLY A 74 -9.81 -31.01 2.00
N GLY A 75 -9.83 -29.91 1.24
CA GLY A 75 -11.01 -29.07 0.99
C GLY A 75 -11.24 -28.00 2.06
N ASN A 76 -10.30 -27.80 3.00
CA ASN A 76 -10.37 -26.74 4.01
C ASN A 76 -9.97 -25.40 3.40
N ILE A 77 -10.58 -24.32 3.89
CA ILE A 77 -10.27 -22.96 3.45
C ILE A 77 -9.15 -22.42 4.35
N ILE A 78 -8.12 -21.82 3.76
CA ILE A 78 -7.06 -21.11 4.44
C ILE A 78 -7.22 -19.63 4.09
N GLU A 79 -7.51 -18.80 5.08
CA GLU A 79 -7.57 -17.34 4.95
C GLU A 79 -6.31 -16.76 5.60
N ILE A 80 -5.53 -15.99 4.83
CA ILE A 80 -4.34 -15.31 5.30
C ILE A 80 -4.60 -13.82 5.23
N GLU A 81 -4.69 -13.19 6.40
CA GLU A 81 -4.90 -11.76 6.54
C GLU A 81 -3.57 -11.07 6.84
N GLN A 82 -3.12 -10.18 5.96
CA GLN A 82 -2.01 -9.29 6.24
C GLN A 82 -2.55 -7.93 6.69
N VAL A 83 -2.12 -7.52 7.87
CA VAL A 83 -2.46 -6.24 8.49
C VAL A 83 -1.35 -5.24 8.16
N GLY A 84 -1.69 -3.94 8.05
CA GLY A 84 -0.76 -2.89 7.61
C GLY A 84 0.50 -2.70 8.49
N ASP A 85 0.56 -3.31 9.67
CA ASP A 85 1.74 -3.32 10.55
C ASP A 85 2.72 -4.48 10.26
N GLY A 86 2.41 -5.32 9.27
CA GLY A 86 3.17 -6.52 8.90
C GLY A 86 2.76 -7.78 9.67
N THR A 87 1.78 -7.69 10.57
CA THR A 87 1.20 -8.86 11.26
C THR A 87 0.44 -9.71 10.25
N THR A 88 0.60 -11.03 10.35
CA THR A 88 -0.14 -12.01 9.53
C THR A 88 -1.03 -12.88 10.41
N ILE A 89 -2.28 -13.06 10.03
CA ILE A 89 -3.23 -13.97 10.68
C ILE A 89 -3.60 -15.05 9.68
N GLU A 90 -3.27 -16.30 9.97
CA GLU A 90 -3.66 -17.45 9.17
C GLU A 90 -4.78 -18.18 9.89
N ILE A 91 -5.91 -18.37 9.20
CA ILE A 91 -7.10 -19.04 9.72
C ILE A 91 -7.40 -20.22 8.81
N ARG A 92 -7.39 -21.43 9.36
CA ARG A 92 -7.84 -22.63 8.67
C ARG A 92 -9.26 -22.96 9.10
N LYS A 93 -10.17 -23.00 8.12
CA LYS A 93 -11.57 -23.36 8.31
C LYS A 93 -11.86 -24.72 7.70
N GLY A 94 -12.53 -25.58 8.46
CA GLY A 94 -13.00 -26.87 8.01
C GLY A 94 -14.07 -26.72 6.94
N LYS A 95 -14.49 -27.85 6.34
CA LYS A 95 -15.52 -27.87 5.29
C LYS A 95 -16.86 -27.29 5.72
N GLU A 96 -17.14 -27.30 7.01
CA GLU A 96 -18.37 -26.74 7.61
C GLU A 96 -18.21 -25.25 7.99
N GLY A 97 -17.06 -24.64 7.66
CA GLY A 97 -16.74 -23.24 7.98
C GLY A 97 -16.27 -23.02 9.42
N ASN A 98 -16.17 -24.07 10.23
CA ASN A 98 -15.64 -24.02 11.59
C ASN A 98 -14.13 -23.73 11.58
N ILE A 99 -13.66 -22.87 12.47
CA ILE A 99 -12.23 -22.62 12.63
C ILE A 99 -11.59 -23.87 13.25
N VAL A 100 -10.60 -24.43 12.55
CA VAL A 100 -9.83 -25.61 12.97
C VAL A 100 -8.50 -25.19 13.58
N GLU A 101 -7.92 -24.12 13.05
CA GLU A 101 -6.61 -23.61 13.42
C GLU A 101 -6.57 -22.11 13.16
N ARG A 102 -5.92 -21.36 14.05
CA ARG A 102 -5.67 -19.94 13.87
C ARG A 102 -4.28 -19.63 14.40
N VAL A 103 -3.43 -19.07 13.55
CA VAL A 103 -2.07 -18.68 13.93
C VAL A 103 -1.87 -17.21 13.62
N LYS A 104 -1.40 -16.44 14.59
CA LYS A 104 -0.99 -15.06 14.40
C LYS A 104 0.52 -14.96 14.46
N ARG A 105 1.11 -14.29 13.47
CA ARG A 105 2.55 -14.06 13.37
C ARG A 105 2.83 -12.57 13.32
N ASP A 106 3.92 -12.15 13.96
CA ASP A 106 4.43 -10.79 13.83
C ASP A 106 5.08 -10.56 12.45
N LYS A 107 5.54 -9.33 12.20
CA LYS A 107 6.24 -8.94 10.97
C LYS A 107 7.57 -9.66 10.72
N GLU A 108 8.15 -10.30 11.75
CA GLU A 108 9.39 -11.08 11.67
C GLU A 108 9.09 -12.58 11.44
N GLY A 109 7.81 -12.96 11.43
CA GLY A 109 7.34 -14.33 11.23
C GLY A 109 7.22 -15.16 12.51
N ASN A 110 7.45 -14.56 13.69
CA ASN A 110 7.34 -15.28 14.96
C ASN A 110 5.86 -15.46 15.33
N ILE A 111 5.52 -16.64 15.86
CA ILE A 111 4.17 -16.92 16.37
C ILE A 111 3.95 -16.10 17.65
N ILE A 112 2.87 -15.34 17.68
CA ILE A 112 2.45 -14.52 18.82
C ILE A 112 1.09 -14.96 19.40
N GLU A 113 0.31 -15.77 18.66
CA GLU A 113 -0.95 -16.38 19.10
C GLU A 113 -1.19 -17.68 18.31
N GLU A 114 -1.62 -18.75 18.97
CA GLU A 114 -2.01 -20.05 18.39
C GLU A 114 -3.20 -20.65 19.16
#